data_AF-A0A7W1PWE2-F1
#
_entry.id   AF-A0A7W1PWE2-F1
#
_cell.length_a   1.000
_cell.length_b   1.000
_cell.length_c   1.000
_cell.angle_alpha   90.00
_cell.angle_beta   90.00
_cell.angle_gamma   90.00
#
_symmetry.space_group_name_H-M   'P 1'
#
loop_
_entity.id
_entity.type
_entity.pdbx_description
1 polymer ?
#
loop_
_entity_poly.entity_id
_entity_poly.type
_entity_poly.pdbx_seq_one_letter_code
_entity_poly.pdbx_strand_id
1 'polypeptide(L)' 'FNVRVMLINPSYVATAFGSSDGTERPQELNKLTGNEIAHTIKSALEMDNRGFIPEVTIWATNPW' A
#
# COMPACT_ATOMS: atom_id res chain seq x y z
N PHE A 1 11.78 -20.98 -13.29
CA PHE A 1 12.19 -19.89 -12.39
C PHE A 1 11.19 -19.78 -11.25
N ASN A 2 11.64 -19.48 -10.02
CA ASN A 2 10.77 -19.30 -8.86
C ASN A 2 10.44 -17.80 -8.71
N VAL A 3 9.48 -17.32 -9.53
CA VAL A 3 9.05 -15.92 -9.54
C VAL A 3 7.80 -15.79 -8.70
N ARG A 4 7.79 -14.84 -7.75
CA ARG A 4 6.63 -14.47 -6.94
C ARG A 4 5.98 -13.22 -7.53
N VAL A 5 4.67 -13.25 -7.74
CA VAL A 5 3.88 -12.09 -8.22
C VAL A 5 2.90 -11.73 -7.12
N MET A 6 2.85 -10.45 -6.74
CA MET A 6 2.07 -9.96 -5.60
C MET A 6 1.33 -8.70 -6.00
N LEU A 7 0.03 -8.66 -5.71
CA LEU A 7 -0.83 -7.49 -5.94
C LEU A 7 -1.10 -6.76 -4.61
N ILE A 8 -0.86 -5.45 -4.59
CA ILE A 8 -1.07 -4.59 -3.42
C ILE A 8 -2.23 -3.63 -3.76
N ASN A 9 -3.34 -3.77 -3.06
CA ASN A 9 -4.58 -3.04 -3.30
C ASN A 9 -4.89 -2.08 -2.13
N PRO A 10 -4.32 -0.87 -2.11
CA PRO A 10 -4.68 0.10 -1.10
C PRO A 10 -6.04 0.76 -1.39
N SER A 11 -6.74 1.13 -0.33
CA SER A 11 -7.81 2.14 -0.36
C SER A 11 -7.23 3.55 -0.59
N TYR A 12 -7.92 4.61 -0.20
CA TYR A 12 -7.41 5.98 -0.39
C TYR A 12 -6.09 6.21 0.37
N VAL A 13 -5.07 6.66 -0.38
CA VAL A 13 -3.76 7.07 0.14
C VAL A 13 -3.50 8.53 -0.25
N ALA A 14 -3.18 9.37 0.73
CA ALA A 14 -2.88 10.78 0.48
C ALA A 14 -1.48 10.94 -0.13
N THR A 15 -1.40 10.89 -1.45
CA THR A 15 -0.18 11.12 -2.25
C THR A 15 -0.48 12.04 -3.43
N ALA A 16 0.53 12.36 -4.25
CA ALA A 16 0.37 13.07 -5.52
C ALA A 16 -0.30 12.23 -6.64
N PHE A 17 -0.78 11.00 -6.35
CA PHE A 17 -1.37 10.12 -7.34
C PHE A 17 -2.54 10.79 -8.07
N GLY A 18 -2.42 10.95 -9.38
CA GLY A 18 -3.41 11.63 -10.23
C GLY A 18 -3.27 13.15 -10.31
N SER A 19 -2.26 13.75 -9.65
CA SER A 19 -1.95 15.17 -9.81
C SER A 19 -1.06 15.41 -11.02
N SER A 20 -1.41 16.36 -11.89
CA SER A 20 -0.63 16.70 -13.08
C SER A 20 0.66 17.45 -12.78
N ASP A 21 0.71 18.13 -11.64
CA ASP A 21 1.82 18.97 -11.18
C ASP A 21 2.69 18.27 -10.11
N GLY A 22 2.35 17.05 -9.71
CA GLY A 22 3.04 16.30 -8.67
C GLY A 22 2.79 16.79 -7.24
N THR A 23 1.83 17.71 -7.03
CA THR A 23 1.48 18.19 -5.69
C THR A 23 0.80 17.09 -4.88
N GLU A 24 1.31 16.84 -3.67
CA GLU A 24 0.69 15.87 -2.76
C GLU A 24 -0.64 16.37 -2.22
N ARG A 25 -1.59 15.44 -2.05
CA ARG A 25 -2.81 15.72 -1.29
C ARG A 25 -2.45 15.96 0.18
N PRO A 26 -3.14 16.87 0.89
CA PRO A 26 -2.97 17.05 2.32
C PRO A 26 -3.16 15.73 3.08
N GLN A 27 -2.33 15.50 4.09
CA GLN A 27 -2.49 14.35 4.97
C GLN A 27 -3.74 14.54 5.84
N GLU A 28 -4.56 13.50 5.90
CA GLU A 28 -5.74 13.45 6.77
C GLU A 28 -5.59 12.31 7.76
N LEU A 29 -5.91 12.53 9.04
CA LEU A 29 -5.72 11.56 10.13
C LEU A 29 -6.45 10.22 9.92
N ASN A 30 -7.44 10.23 9.05
CA ASN A 30 -8.41 9.19 8.82
C ASN A 30 -8.17 8.44 7.50
N LYS A 31 -7.05 8.72 6.82
CA LYS A 31 -6.63 8.11 5.55
C LYS A 31 -5.30 7.38 5.72
N LEU A 32 -5.01 6.49 4.77
CA LEU A 32 -3.70 5.85 4.71
C LEU A 32 -2.65 6.84 4.22
N THR A 33 -1.43 6.64 4.69
CA THR A 33 -0.24 7.32 4.20
C THR A 33 0.61 6.35 3.38
N GLY A 34 1.71 6.83 2.80
CA GLY A 34 2.69 5.96 2.15
C GLY A 34 3.33 4.95 3.11
N ASN A 35 3.36 5.24 4.42
CA ASN A 35 4.06 4.41 5.40
C ASN A 35 3.37 3.05 5.61
N GLU A 36 2.04 3.01 5.68
CA GLU A 36 1.31 1.75 5.84
C GLU A 36 1.51 0.85 4.62
N ILE A 37 1.51 1.44 3.42
CA ILE A 37 1.73 0.70 2.16
C ILE A 37 3.17 0.18 2.07
N ALA A 38 4.15 1.01 2.43
CA ALA A 38 5.55 0.61 2.49
C ALA A 38 5.77 -0.54 3.50
N HIS A 39 5.11 -0.47 4.66
CA HIS A 39 5.14 -1.53 5.66
C HIS A 39 4.58 -2.84 5.08
N THR A 40 3.41 -2.81 4.44
CA THR A 40 2.81 -4.02 3.82
C THR A 40 3.71 -4.62 2.74
N ILE A 41 4.27 -3.79 1.84
CA ILE A 41 5.20 -4.26 0.79
C ILE A 41 6.43 -4.92 1.42
N LYS A 42 7.04 -4.27 2.41
CA LYS A 42 8.21 -4.82 3.11
C LYS A 42 7.89 -6.18 3.73
N SER A 43 6.79 -6.29 4.46
CA SER A 43 6.38 -7.56 5.08
C SER A 43 6.10 -8.67 4.06
N ALA A 44 5.51 -8.34 2.91
CA ALA A 44 5.30 -9.31 1.83
C ALA A 44 6.63 -9.81 1.23
N LEU A 45 7.61 -8.91 1.06
CA LEU A 45 8.94 -9.25 0.54
C LEU A 45 9.77 -10.08 1.52
N GLU A 46 9.68 -9.80 2.82
CA GLU A 46 10.42 -10.46 3.89
C GLU A 46 9.90 -11.88 4.23
N MET A 47 8.76 -12.29 3.65
CA MET A 47 8.23 -13.65 3.83
C MET A 47 9.19 -14.71 3.30
N ASP A 48 9.34 -15.79 4.07
CA ASP A 48 10.10 -16.99 3.69
C ASP A 48 9.74 -17.46 2.28
N ASN A 49 10.75 -17.82 1.48
CA ASN A 49 10.62 -18.13 0.06
C ASN A 49 9.72 -19.34 -0.27
N ARG A 50 9.29 -20.12 0.74
CA ARG A 50 8.28 -21.18 0.58
C ARG A 50 6.86 -20.64 0.40
N GLY A 51 6.61 -19.40 0.84
CA GLY A 51 5.32 -18.74 0.77
C GLY A 51 5.40 -17.38 0.06
N PHE A 52 4.23 -16.88 -0.32
CA PHE A 52 4.05 -15.51 -0.77
C PHE A 52 2.60 -15.08 -0.61
N ILE A 53 2.37 -13.77 -0.56
CA ILE A 53 1.03 -13.18 -0.52
C ILE A 53 0.65 -12.82 -1.95
N PRO A 54 -0.23 -13.59 -2.63
CA PRO A 54 -0.60 -13.30 -4.01
C PRO A 54 -1.34 -11.97 -4.15
N GLU A 55 -2.13 -11.61 -3.14
CA GLU A 55 -2.91 -10.37 -3.09
C GLU A 55 -3.12 -9.92 -1.64
N VAL A 56 -3.05 -8.62 -1.40
CA VAL A 56 -3.42 -8.00 -0.12
C VAL A 56 -4.15 -6.68 -0.35
N THR A 57 -5.19 -6.45 0.44
CA THR A 57 -6.00 -5.23 0.39
C THR A 57 -5.86 -4.48 1.71
N ILE A 58 -5.56 -3.18 1.64
CA ILE A 58 -5.30 -2.33 2.82
C ILE A 58 -6.36 -1.23 2.86
N TRP A 59 -7.14 -1.20 3.94
CA TRP A 59 -8.19 -0.20 4.13
C TRP A 59 -7.91 0.68 5.34
N ALA A 60 -8.13 1.99 5.19
CA ALA A 60 -8.33 2.84 6.36
C ALA A 60 -9.60 2.36 7.09
N THR A 61 -9.54 2.18 8.40
CA THR A 61 -10.64 1.65 9.24
C THR A 61 -11.78 2.65 9.48
N ASN A 62 -11.86 3.68 8.66
CA ASN A 62 -12.28 5.01 9.03
C ASN A 62 -13.78 5.16 9.39
N PRO A 63 -14.16 5.69 10.58
CA PRO A 63 -15.52 6.14 10.83
C PRO A 63 -15.78 7.61 10.45
N TRP A 64 -14.77 8.49 10.32
CA TRP A 64 -14.91 9.89 9.80
C TRP A 64 -13.63 10.33 9.12
#